data_AF-A0A524J4D0-F1
#
_entry.id   AF-A0A524J4D0-F1
#
_cell.length_a   1.000
_cell.length_b   1.000
_cell.length_c   1.000
_cell.angle_alpha   90.00
_cell.angle_beta   90.00
_cell.angle_gamma   90.00
#
_symmetry.space_group_name_H-M   'P 1'
#
loop_
_entity.id
_entity.type
_entity.pdbx_description
1 polymer ?
#
loop_
_entity_poly.entity_id
_entity_poly.type
_entity_poly.pdbx_seq_one_letter_code
_entity_poly.pdbx_strand_id
1 'polypeptide(L)'
;MIHEHQHPEAGFTWHRDAVIGYYSGPPNNWPVSKVEHNVLNRYDKTTTQYSEFDVNSIMLYPIPEEHTIGDFAVDWRNSNLSETDKAFINRIYPIDILPFDASVVAPNNKLYIFRGPEYIRITPGQGLDPGYPRNIAENWGNWPDEFADGIDAVMRYTDDKLYFFKGSKYLRYTPGVGVDDGFPKSIAEGWPFIRF
;
A
#
# COMPACT_ATOMS: atom_id res chain seq x y z
N MET A 1 -10.59 -2.14 -21.01
CA MET A 1 -9.46 -2.25 -20.07
C MET A 1 -8.22 -1.93 -20.88
N ILE A 2 -7.34 -1.07 -20.37
CA ILE A 2 -6.08 -0.72 -21.04
C ILE A 2 -5.05 -1.79 -20.69
N HIS A 3 -4.33 -2.28 -21.69
CA HIS A 3 -3.24 -3.24 -21.52
C HIS A 3 -1.89 -2.61 -21.88
N GLU A 4 -0.82 -3.14 -21.29
CA GLU A 4 0.54 -2.58 -21.41
C GLU A 4 1.04 -2.56 -22.86
N HIS A 5 0.65 -3.55 -23.68
CA HIS A 5 1.01 -3.60 -25.11
C HIS A 5 0.35 -2.50 -25.96
N GLN A 6 -0.67 -1.83 -25.43
CA GLN A 6 -1.35 -0.70 -26.07
C GLN A 6 -0.70 0.65 -25.69
N HIS A 7 0.40 0.63 -24.94
CA HIS A 7 1.16 1.83 -24.59
C HIS A 7 1.70 2.53 -25.86
N PRO A 8 1.56 3.87 -25.99
CA PRO A 8 1.99 4.60 -27.19
C PRO A 8 3.48 4.45 -27.49
N GLU A 9 4.30 4.22 -26.47
CA GLU A 9 5.76 4.09 -26.56
C GLU A 9 6.25 2.65 -26.38
N ALA A 10 5.37 1.65 -26.58
CA ALA A 10 5.79 0.26 -26.64
C ALA A 10 6.88 0.09 -27.73
N GLY A 11 8.09 -0.29 -27.33
CA GLY A 11 9.31 -0.29 -28.15
C GLY A 11 9.40 -1.38 -29.21
N PHE A 12 8.28 -2.00 -29.59
CA PHE A 12 8.19 -3.07 -30.59
C PHE A 12 7.13 -2.74 -31.66
N THR A 13 7.16 -3.45 -32.79
CA THR A 13 6.20 -3.27 -33.89
C THR A 13 5.41 -4.56 -34.15
N TRP A 14 4.09 -4.46 -34.25
CA TRP A 14 3.23 -5.62 -34.53
C TRP A 14 3.39 -6.13 -35.97
N HIS A 15 3.51 -7.45 -36.14
CA HIS A 15 3.30 -8.13 -37.42
C HIS A 15 1.78 -8.33 -37.62
N ARG A 16 1.13 -7.25 -38.07
CA ARG A 16 -0.32 -7.09 -38.07
C ARG A 16 -1.11 -8.29 -38.64
N ASP A 17 -0.69 -8.81 -39.79
CA ASP A 17 -1.42 -9.91 -40.46
C ASP A 17 -1.30 -11.23 -39.69
N ALA A 18 -0.18 -11.46 -38.99
CA ALA A 18 -0.01 -12.65 -38.14
C ALA A 18 -0.92 -12.56 -36.91
N VAL A 19 -0.96 -11.40 -36.25
CA VAL A 19 -1.84 -11.15 -35.11
C VAL A 19 -3.32 -11.32 -35.49
N ILE A 20 -3.73 -10.74 -36.62
CA ILE A 20 -5.10 -10.89 -37.13
C ILE A 20 -5.39 -12.36 -37.43
N GLY A 21 -4.50 -13.05 -38.15
CA GLY A 21 -4.64 -14.48 -38.47
C GLY A 21 -4.82 -15.35 -37.23
N TYR A 22 -4.02 -15.11 -36.19
CA TYR A 22 -4.08 -15.84 -34.93
C TYR A 22 -5.41 -15.61 -34.19
N TYR A 23 -5.79 -14.35 -33.92
CA TYR A 23 -6.99 -14.06 -33.12
C TYR A 23 -8.30 -14.27 -33.87
N SER A 24 -8.30 -14.22 -35.21
CA SER A 24 -9.46 -14.57 -36.02
C SER A 24 -9.67 -16.08 -36.17
N GLY A 25 -8.70 -16.91 -35.81
CA GLY A 25 -8.83 -18.37 -35.75
C GLY A 25 -9.42 -18.88 -34.42
N PRO A 26 -9.78 -20.17 -34.33
CA PRO A 26 -10.14 -20.81 -33.07
C PRO A 26 -8.98 -20.74 -32.05
N PRO A 27 -9.26 -20.64 -30.74
CA PRO A 27 -10.59 -20.67 -30.11
C PRO A 27 -11.32 -19.33 -30.13
N ASN A 28 -10.63 -18.23 -30.46
CA ASN A 28 -11.15 -16.88 -30.29
C ASN A 28 -12.20 -16.49 -31.34
N ASN A 29 -11.94 -16.77 -32.62
CA ASN A 29 -12.79 -16.42 -33.75
C ASN A 29 -13.18 -14.92 -33.75
N TRP A 30 -12.26 -14.04 -33.38
CA TRP A 30 -12.57 -12.61 -33.27
C TRP A 30 -12.63 -11.94 -34.65
N PRO A 31 -13.62 -11.05 -34.87
CA PRO A 31 -13.60 -10.21 -36.06
C PRO A 31 -12.39 -9.27 -36.02
N VAL A 32 -11.86 -8.92 -37.20
CA VAL A 32 -10.68 -8.05 -37.34
C VAL A 32 -10.81 -6.77 -36.51
N SER A 33 -11.99 -6.14 -36.50
CA SER A 33 -12.25 -4.92 -35.71
C SER A 33 -12.04 -5.10 -34.21
N LYS A 34 -12.30 -6.29 -33.67
CA LYS A 34 -12.07 -6.62 -32.26
C LYS A 34 -10.59 -6.87 -31.97
N VAL A 35 -9.86 -7.48 -32.91
CA VAL A 35 -8.41 -7.65 -32.81
C VAL A 35 -7.71 -6.29 -32.82
N GLU A 36 -8.12 -5.40 -33.73
CA GLU A 36 -7.63 -4.03 -33.79
C GLU A 36 -7.84 -3.30 -32.47
N HIS A 37 -9.07 -3.31 -31.96
CA HIS A 37 -9.41 -2.58 -30.73
C HIS A 37 -8.70 -3.10 -29.48
N ASN A 38 -8.60 -4.42 -29.32
CA ASN A 38 -8.10 -5.03 -28.08
C ASN A 38 -6.59 -5.30 -28.09
N VAL A 39 -5.97 -5.45 -29.27
CA VAL A 39 -4.58 -5.91 -29.41
C VAL A 39 -3.72 -4.86 -30.11
N LEU A 40 -4.12 -4.40 -31.29
CA LEU A 40 -3.21 -3.63 -32.16
C LEU A 40 -3.22 -2.11 -31.87
N ASN A 41 -4.37 -1.57 -31.48
CA ASN A 41 -4.52 -0.14 -31.25
C ASN A 41 -3.72 0.31 -30.02
N ARG A 42 -2.89 1.33 -30.22
CA ARG A 42 -2.25 2.08 -29.14
C ARG A 42 -3.17 3.20 -28.66
N TYR A 43 -3.14 3.49 -27.36
CA TYR A 43 -3.85 4.63 -26.81
C TYR A 43 -3.14 5.95 -27.13
N ASP A 44 -3.89 7.05 -27.09
CA ASP A 44 -3.36 8.39 -27.33
C ASP A 44 -2.44 8.83 -26.17
N LYS A 45 -1.34 9.51 -26.49
CA LYS A 45 -0.42 10.16 -25.55
C LYS A 45 -1.12 11.19 -24.65
N THR A 46 -2.30 11.66 -25.03
CA THR A 46 -3.15 12.55 -24.22
C THR A 46 -3.85 11.86 -23.05
N THR A 47 -3.81 10.53 -22.98
CA THR A 47 -4.35 9.77 -21.85
C THR A 47 -3.58 10.14 -20.58
N THR A 48 -4.24 10.69 -19.57
CA THR A 48 -3.58 11.35 -18.44
C THR A 48 -3.04 10.39 -17.36
N GLN A 49 -3.34 9.09 -17.46
CA GLN A 49 -2.96 8.09 -16.45
C GLN A 49 -2.35 6.83 -17.09
N TYR A 50 -1.10 6.93 -17.53
CA TYR A 50 -0.26 5.77 -17.86
C TYR A 50 1.05 5.82 -17.07
N SER A 51 1.73 4.68 -16.96
CA SER A 51 3.12 4.52 -16.53
C SER A 51 4.02 4.38 -17.76
N GLU A 52 5.34 4.52 -17.60
CA GLU A 52 6.27 4.12 -18.66
C GLU A 52 6.07 2.64 -19.04
N PHE A 53 6.37 2.30 -20.30
CA PHE A 53 6.22 0.93 -20.79
C PHE A 53 7.10 -0.05 -20.00
N ASP A 54 6.48 -1.04 -19.36
CA ASP A 54 7.16 -2.07 -18.57
C ASP A 54 6.94 -3.46 -19.15
N VAL A 55 8.01 -4.04 -19.71
CA VAL A 55 8.00 -5.40 -20.27
C VAL A 55 7.68 -6.49 -19.22
N ASN A 56 7.85 -6.19 -17.93
CA ASN A 56 7.56 -7.11 -16.83
C ASN A 56 6.19 -6.85 -16.19
N SER A 57 5.39 -5.90 -16.70
CA SER A 57 4.06 -5.61 -16.15
C SER A 57 3.15 -6.82 -16.24
N ILE A 58 2.38 -7.07 -15.17
CA ILE A 58 1.31 -8.08 -15.15
C ILE A 58 0.17 -7.74 -16.13
N MET A 59 0.09 -6.48 -16.58
CA MET A 59 -0.89 -6.01 -17.56
C MET A 59 -0.43 -6.19 -19.00
N LEU A 60 0.78 -6.71 -19.23
CA LEU A 60 1.30 -7.08 -20.54
C LEU A 60 0.89 -8.51 -20.89
N TYR A 61 0.15 -8.66 -21.99
CA TYR A 61 -0.14 -9.99 -22.50
C TYR A 61 1.13 -10.68 -22.99
N PRO A 62 1.14 -12.03 -23.03
CA PRO A 62 2.18 -12.77 -23.72
C PRO A 62 2.18 -12.35 -25.20
N ILE A 63 3.37 -12.09 -25.73
CA ILE A 63 3.59 -11.69 -27.12
C ILE A 63 4.53 -12.73 -27.74
N PRO A 64 4.01 -13.70 -28.50
CA PRO A 64 4.82 -14.58 -29.32
C PRO A 64 5.67 -13.78 -30.31
N GLU A 65 6.89 -14.23 -30.58
CA GLU A 65 7.82 -13.58 -31.52
C GLU A 65 7.19 -13.39 -32.91
N GLU A 66 6.45 -14.40 -33.38
CA GLU A 66 5.70 -14.40 -34.65
C GLU A 66 4.65 -13.28 -34.78
N HIS A 67 4.25 -12.67 -33.66
CA HIS A 67 3.34 -11.54 -33.66
C HIS A 67 4.04 -10.20 -33.83
N THR A 68 5.37 -10.14 -33.84
CA THR A 68 6.12 -8.88 -33.97
C THR A 68 7.10 -8.90 -35.14
N ILE A 69 7.55 -7.71 -35.52
CA ILE A 69 8.61 -7.54 -36.51
C ILE A 69 9.94 -7.48 -35.75
N GLY A 70 10.84 -8.44 -36.02
CA GLY A 70 12.12 -8.60 -35.34
C GLY A 70 12.04 -9.62 -34.20
N ASP A 71 13.00 -9.56 -33.27
CA ASP A 71 13.24 -10.62 -32.28
C ASP A 71 12.58 -10.31 -30.92
N PHE A 72 11.43 -9.61 -30.91
CA PHE A 72 10.74 -9.22 -29.67
C PHE A 72 9.70 -10.26 -29.27
N ALA A 73 9.79 -10.75 -28.04
CA ALA A 73 8.81 -11.64 -27.46
C ALA A 73 8.63 -11.38 -25.96
N VAL A 74 7.44 -11.66 -25.46
CA VAL A 74 7.10 -11.61 -24.04
C VAL A 74 6.51 -12.96 -23.66
N ASP A 75 7.21 -13.69 -22.78
CA ASP A 75 6.76 -14.99 -22.31
C ASP A 75 5.53 -14.84 -21.38
N TRP A 76 4.80 -15.93 -21.15
CA TRP A 76 3.56 -15.95 -20.36
C TRP A 76 3.73 -15.67 -18.85
N ARG A 77 4.91 -15.21 -18.43
CA ARG A 77 5.40 -15.32 -17.05
C ARG A 77 5.32 -14.05 -16.21
N ASN A 78 4.70 -12.99 -16.71
CA ASN A 78 4.42 -11.80 -15.88
C ASN A 78 3.26 -12.11 -14.93
N SER A 79 3.54 -12.86 -13.87
CA SER A 79 2.56 -13.28 -12.85
C SER A 79 2.71 -12.54 -11.53
N ASN A 80 3.73 -11.69 -11.40
CA ASN A 80 3.97 -10.85 -10.24
C ASN A 80 3.85 -9.38 -10.63
N LEU A 81 3.44 -8.53 -9.69
CA LEU A 81 3.45 -7.08 -9.88
C LEU A 81 4.90 -6.58 -10.01
N SER A 82 5.20 -5.90 -11.12
CA SER A 82 6.44 -5.15 -11.30
C SER A 82 6.51 -3.96 -10.34
N GLU A 83 7.70 -3.36 -10.17
CA GLU A 83 7.83 -2.12 -9.40
C GLU A 83 7.02 -0.98 -10.02
N THR A 84 6.90 -0.94 -11.36
CA THR A 84 6.07 0.01 -12.08
C THR A 84 4.59 -0.18 -11.76
N ASP A 85 4.09 -1.43 -11.75
CA ASP A 85 2.70 -1.74 -11.39
C ASP A 85 2.40 -1.29 -9.95
N LYS A 86 3.31 -1.57 -9.00
CA LYS A 86 3.19 -1.15 -7.60
C LYS A 86 3.21 0.37 -7.45
N ALA A 87 4.11 1.05 -8.13
CA ALA A 87 4.20 2.51 -8.09
C ALA A 87 2.95 3.16 -8.72
N PHE A 88 2.46 2.63 -9.84
CA PHE A 88 1.27 3.11 -10.51
C PHE A 88 0.03 2.92 -9.62
N ILE A 89 -0.19 1.72 -9.07
CA ILE A 89 -1.35 1.48 -8.20
C ILE A 89 -1.29 2.32 -6.92
N ASN A 90 -0.10 2.52 -6.31
CA ASN A 90 0.07 3.42 -5.16
C ASN A 90 -0.26 4.89 -5.49
N ARG A 91 -0.08 5.32 -6.75
CA ARG A 91 -0.42 6.69 -7.18
C ARG A 91 -1.92 6.86 -7.43
N ILE A 92 -2.58 5.88 -8.04
CA ILE A 92 -4.00 5.95 -8.43
C ILE A 92 -4.91 5.57 -7.26
N TYR A 93 -4.49 4.57 -6.49
CA TYR A 93 -5.10 4.11 -5.24
C TYR A 93 -4.06 4.25 -4.14
N PRO A 94 -3.76 5.48 -3.68
CA PRO A 94 -3.03 5.61 -2.43
C PRO A 94 -3.79 4.75 -1.41
N ILE A 95 -3.11 3.77 -0.81
CA ILE A 95 -3.56 3.25 0.48
C ILE A 95 -3.81 4.50 1.29
N ASP A 96 -5.07 4.73 1.69
CA ASP A 96 -5.41 5.85 2.55
C ASP A 96 -4.39 5.80 3.69
N ILE A 97 -3.40 6.68 3.64
CA ILE A 97 -2.47 6.85 4.74
C ILE A 97 -3.42 7.35 5.81
N LEU A 98 -3.79 6.46 6.73
CA LEU A 98 -4.73 6.80 7.77
C LEU A 98 -4.23 8.13 8.34
N PRO A 99 -5.10 9.15 8.47
CA PRO A 99 -4.65 10.47 8.90
C PRO A 99 -3.94 10.42 10.26
N PHE A 100 -4.12 9.31 10.98
CA PHE A 100 -3.47 8.89 12.21
C PHE A 100 -3.51 7.36 12.32
N ASP A 101 -2.59 6.77 13.07
CA ASP A 101 -2.57 5.32 13.31
C ASP A 101 -3.52 4.93 14.45
N ALA A 102 -3.53 5.72 15.53
CA ALA A 102 -4.35 5.44 16.69
C ALA A 102 -4.71 6.72 17.48
N SER A 103 -5.71 6.62 18.36
CA SER A 103 -6.06 7.71 19.28
C SER A 103 -6.59 7.19 20.62
N VAL A 104 -6.39 7.96 21.69
CA VAL A 104 -6.91 7.62 23.04
C VAL A 104 -7.21 8.88 23.85
N VAL A 105 -8.28 8.84 24.65
CA VAL A 105 -8.48 9.79 25.74
C VAL A 105 -7.77 9.26 26.99
N ALA A 106 -6.66 9.89 27.36
CA ALA A 106 -5.85 9.46 28.50
C ALA A 106 -6.50 9.87 29.84
N PRO A 107 -6.02 9.35 31.00
CA PRO A 107 -6.60 9.69 32.32
C PRO A 107 -6.59 11.17 32.68
N ASN A 108 -5.75 11.98 32.04
CA ASN A 108 -5.74 13.43 32.21
C ASN A 108 -6.83 14.16 31.38
N ASN A 109 -7.79 13.43 30.82
CA ASN A 109 -8.90 13.93 29.99
C ASN A 109 -8.47 14.68 28.72
N LYS A 110 -7.26 14.43 28.23
CA LYS A 110 -6.79 14.94 26.93
C LYS A 110 -6.86 13.84 25.87
N LEU A 111 -7.20 14.23 24.64
CA LEU A 111 -7.16 13.36 23.47
C LEU A 111 -5.75 13.35 22.90
N TYR A 112 -5.19 12.15 22.72
CA TYR A 112 -3.92 11.93 22.04
C TYR A 112 -4.20 11.24 20.72
N ILE A 113 -3.55 11.72 19.65
CA ILE A 113 -3.64 11.15 18.30
C ILE A 113 -2.21 10.87 17.84
N PHE A 114 -1.95 9.65 17.36
CA PHE A 114 -0.62 9.14 17.04
C PHE A 114 -0.48 8.93 15.53
N ARG A 115 0.68 9.25 14.98
CA ARG A 115 1.03 8.96 13.59
C ARG A 115 2.55 8.76 13.47
N GLY A 116 2.95 7.57 13.05
CA GLY A 116 4.34 7.14 13.05
C GLY A 116 5.01 7.42 14.39
N PRO A 117 6.22 8.02 14.41
CA PRO A 117 6.95 8.28 15.65
C PRO A 117 6.40 9.47 16.45
N GLU A 118 5.33 10.12 15.99
CA GLU A 118 4.83 11.38 16.54
C GLU A 118 3.42 11.26 17.13
N TYR A 119 3.09 12.20 18.01
CA TYR A 119 1.74 12.37 18.51
C TYR A 119 1.39 13.85 18.65
N ILE A 120 0.08 14.14 18.62
CA ILE A 120 -0.49 15.42 19.02
C ILE A 120 -1.37 15.23 20.26
N ARG A 121 -1.57 16.31 21.02
CA ARG A 121 -2.45 16.32 22.18
C ARG A 121 -3.47 17.45 22.07
N ILE A 122 -4.73 17.13 22.33
CA ILE A 122 -5.86 18.04 22.24
C ILE A 122 -6.53 18.13 23.61
N THR A 123 -6.76 19.35 24.07
CA THR A 123 -7.59 19.61 25.24
C THR A 123 -9.05 19.84 24.78
N PRO A 124 -10.00 18.97 25.16
CA PRO A 124 -11.41 19.12 24.76
C PRO A 124 -11.94 20.51 25.09
N GLY A 125 -12.58 21.17 24.12
CA GLY A 125 -13.09 22.54 24.24
C GLY A 125 -12.05 23.65 24.06
N GLN A 126 -10.75 23.33 24.00
CA GLN A 126 -9.67 24.30 23.76
C GLN A 126 -8.91 24.05 22.44
N GLY A 127 -8.90 22.83 21.94
CA GLY A 127 -8.24 22.45 20.69
C GLY A 127 -6.84 21.89 20.88
N LEU A 128 -6.01 21.97 19.84
CA LEU A 128 -4.64 21.47 19.82
C LEU A 128 -3.77 22.22 20.83
N ASP A 129 -3.09 21.48 21.71
CA ASP A 129 -2.12 22.05 22.65
C ASP A 129 -0.91 22.64 21.86
N PRO A 130 -0.30 23.76 22.31
CA PRO A 130 0.89 24.31 21.67
C PRO A 130 2.12 23.38 21.77
N GLY A 131 2.97 23.40 20.73
CA GLY A 131 4.23 22.66 20.71
C GLY A 131 4.11 21.19 20.33
N TYR A 132 3.10 20.85 19.53
CA TYR A 132 2.87 19.56 18.89
C TYR A 132 2.95 19.70 17.36
N PRO A 133 3.30 18.64 16.60
CA PRO A 133 3.56 17.27 17.05
C PRO A 133 4.83 17.12 17.88
N ARG A 134 4.92 16.01 18.62
CA ARG A 134 6.11 15.63 19.39
C ARG A 134 6.45 14.18 19.15
N ASN A 135 7.74 13.86 19.19
CA ASN A 135 8.21 12.49 19.12
C ASN A 135 7.79 11.70 20.38
N ILE A 136 7.29 10.48 20.18
CA ILE A 136 6.82 9.59 21.26
C ILE A 136 8.01 9.17 22.13
N ALA A 137 9.08 8.65 21.53
CA ALA A 137 10.22 8.11 22.26
C ALA A 137 10.93 9.16 23.14
N GLU A 138 10.97 10.41 22.69
CA GLU A 138 11.56 11.51 23.46
C GLU A 138 10.68 12.02 24.62
N ASN A 139 9.35 11.82 24.55
CA ASN A 139 8.40 12.44 25.47
C ASN A 139 7.64 11.46 26.38
N TRP A 140 7.80 10.15 26.16
CA TRP A 140 7.09 9.08 26.89
C TRP A 140 8.03 8.23 27.77
N GLY A 141 9.20 8.77 28.13
CA GLY A 141 10.13 8.15 29.08
C GLY A 141 10.96 7.03 28.46
N ASN A 142 10.89 5.84 29.04
CA ASN A 142 11.61 4.64 28.60
C ASN A 142 10.91 3.91 27.44
N TRP A 143 10.54 4.64 26.39
CA TRP A 143 9.87 4.07 25.22
C TRP A 143 10.83 3.13 24.45
N PRO A 144 10.42 1.90 24.10
CA PRO A 144 11.31 0.93 23.47
C PRO A 144 11.48 1.17 21.96
N ASP A 145 12.67 0.91 21.44
CA ASP A 145 13.04 1.08 20.02
C ASP A 145 12.10 0.34 19.05
N GLU A 146 11.60 -0.83 19.44
CA GLU A 146 10.67 -1.63 18.62
C GLU A 146 9.34 -0.91 18.33
N PHE A 147 8.99 0.12 19.12
CA PHE A 147 7.78 0.94 18.98
C PHE A 147 8.13 2.39 18.57
N ALA A 148 9.40 2.69 18.22
CA ALA A 148 9.86 4.07 18.01
C ALA A 148 9.35 4.70 16.71
N ASP A 149 9.03 3.89 15.71
CA ASP A 149 8.47 4.28 14.39
C ASP A 149 6.93 4.37 14.38
N GLY A 150 6.24 3.96 15.45
CA GLY A 150 4.79 4.07 15.59
C GLY A 150 4.10 2.91 16.30
N ILE A 151 2.77 2.95 16.28
CA ILE A 151 1.87 2.00 16.94
C ILE A 151 0.69 1.66 16.03
N ASP A 152 0.11 0.48 16.18
CA ASP A 152 -1.07 0.08 15.41
C ASP A 152 -2.38 0.43 16.14
N ALA A 153 -2.35 0.41 17.47
CA ALA A 153 -3.49 0.75 18.30
C ALA A 153 -3.05 1.21 19.70
N VAL A 154 -3.92 1.98 20.36
CA VAL A 154 -3.80 2.29 21.78
C VAL A 154 -5.17 2.20 22.44
N MET A 155 -5.19 1.72 23.67
CA MET A 155 -6.40 1.76 24.51
C MET A 155 -6.06 2.19 25.93
N ARG A 156 -7.02 2.87 26.57
CA ARG A 156 -7.03 3.03 28.03
C ARG A 156 -7.79 1.85 28.62
N TYR A 157 -7.21 1.21 29.62
CA TYR A 157 -7.89 0.14 30.36
C TYR A 157 -8.44 0.64 31.70
N THR A 158 -9.15 -0.23 32.41
CA THR A 158 -9.87 0.12 33.66
C THR A 158 -8.95 0.46 34.84
N ASP A 159 -7.65 0.18 34.72
CA ASP A 159 -6.61 0.48 35.70
C ASP A 159 -5.93 1.84 35.47
N ASP A 160 -6.51 2.69 34.61
CA ASP A 160 -5.96 3.98 34.17
C ASP A 160 -4.61 3.89 33.45
N LYS A 161 -4.18 2.70 33.06
CA LYS A 161 -3.00 2.52 32.22
C LYS A 161 -3.37 2.56 30.75
N LEU A 162 -2.36 2.91 29.94
CA LEU A 162 -2.45 2.86 28.49
C LEU A 162 -1.77 1.60 27.97
N TYR A 163 -2.41 0.93 27.03
CA TYR A 163 -1.89 -0.26 26.39
C TYR A 163 -1.71 0.04 24.91
N PHE A 164 -0.46 -0.01 24.46
CA PHE A 164 -0.07 0.28 23.07
C PHE A 164 0.24 -1.02 22.35
N PHE A 165 -0.24 -1.19 21.14
CA PHE A 165 -0.11 -2.43 20.37
C PHE A 165 0.68 -2.18 19.09
N LYS A 166 1.56 -3.12 18.76
CA LYS A 166 2.28 -3.13 17.49
C LYS A 166 2.60 -4.57 17.09
N GLY A 167 2.18 -4.97 15.90
CA GLY A 167 2.29 -6.33 15.41
C GLY A 167 1.71 -7.33 16.42
N SER A 168 2.55 -8.26 16.90
CA SER A 168 2.17 -9.29 17.87
C SER A 168 2.48 -8.92 19.33
N LYS A 169 2.90 -7.67 19.61
CA LYS A 169 3.32 -7.22 20.95
C LYS A 169 2.52 -6.04 21.45
N TYR A 170 2.60 -5.83 22.77
CA TYR A 170 2.02 -4.68 23.41
C TYR A 170 2.90 -4.12 24.54
N LEU A 171 2.77 -2.82 24.79
CA LEU A 171 3.30 -2.10 25.95
C LEU A 171 2.19 -1.84 26.95
N ARG A 172 2.55 -1.81 28.23
CA ARG A 172 1.70 -1.22 29.27
C ARG A 172 2.42 0.00 29.82
N TYR A 173 1.75 1.14 29.77
CA TYR A 173 2.28 2.44 30.12
C TYR A 173 1.50 3.04 31.28
N THR A 174 2.22 3.44 32.33
CA THR A 174 1.66 4.14 33.48
C THR A 174 1.89 5.65 33.31
N PRO A 175 0.83 6.46 33.11
CA PRO A 175 0.96 7.90 32.91
C PRO A 175 1.76 8.59 34.03
N GLY A 176 2.74 9.40 33.63
CA GLY A 176 3.64 10.11 34.55
C GLY A 176 4.81 9.27 35.07
N VAL A 177 4.84 7.97 34.79
CA VAL A 177 5.94 7.07 35.19
C VAL A 177 6.72 6.59 33.96
N GLY A 178 6.05 6.01 32.97
CA GLY A 178 6.71 5.40 31.81
C GLY A 178 6.10 4.06 31.41
N VAL A 179 6.80 3.35 30.54
CA VAL A 179 6.51 1.94 30.21
C VAL A 179 6.87 1.08 31.42
N ASP A 180 5.94 0.22 31.84
CA ASP A 180 6.14 -0.69 32.97
C ASP A 180 7.28 -1.69 32.70
N ASP A 181 8.01 -2.07 33.75
CA ASP A 181 9.09 -3.05 33.65
C ASP A 181 8.61 -4.41 33.09
N GLY A 182 9.43 -5.00 32.23
CA GLY A 182 9.15 -6.29 31.59
C GLY A 182 8.20 -6.22 30.39
N PHE A 183 7.90 -5.02 29.89
CA PHE A 183 7.27 -4.79 28.59
C PHE A 183 8.32 -4.36 27.54
N PRO A 184 8.11 -4.61 26.23
CA PRO A 184 6.92 -5.20 25.60
C PRO A 184 6.70 -6.69 25.89
N LYS A 185 5.45 -7.13 25.81
CA LYS A 185 5.05 -8.54 25.93
C LYS A 185 4.26 -9.01 24.72
N SER A 186 4.18 -10.33 24.53
CA SER A 186 3.34 -10.96 23.52
C SER A 186 1.85 -10.69 23.79
N ILE A 187 1.11 -10.28 22.77
CA ILE A 187 -0.35 -10.12 22.85
C ILE A 187 -0.99 -11.47 23.18
N ALA A 188 -0.53 -12.56 22.58
CA ALA A 188 -1.09 -13.89 22.82
C ALA A 188 -0.97 -14.35 24.29
N GLU A 189 0.06 -13.89 24.99
CA GLU A 189 0.28 -14.20 26.41
C GLU A 189 -0.51 -13.28 27.33
N GLY A 190 -0.51 -11.97 27.05
CA GLY A 190 -1.19 -10.96 27.87
C GLY A 190 -2.70 -10.89 27.66
N TRP A 191 -3.16 -11.28 26.46
CA TRP A 191 -4.55 -11.19 26.01
C TRP A 191 -5.01 -12.53 25.40
N PRO A 192 -4.98 -13.63 26.18
CA PRO A 192 -5.19 -14.99 25.65
C PRO A 192 -6.57 -15.22 25.02
N PHE A 193 -7.54 -14.34 25.33
CA PHE A 193 -8.91 -14.36 24.83
C PHE A 193 -9.09 -13.66 23.48
N ILE A 194 -8.08 -12.92 23.01
CA ILE A 194 -8.10 -12.29 21.69
C ILE A 194 -7.57 -13.31 20.68
N ARG A 195 -8.50 -14.04 20.04
CA ARG A 195 -8.22 -14.98 18.94
C ARG A 195 -9.23 -14.70 17.84
N PHE A 196 -8.78 -14.10 16.75
CA PHE A 196 -9.56 -13.87 15.53
C PHE A 196 -8.81 -14.45 14.35
#